data_AF-K9YXZ8-F1
#
_entry.id   AF-K9YXZ8-F1
#
_cell.length_a   1.000
_cell.length_b   1.000
_cell.length_c   1.000
_cell.angle_alpha   90.00
_cell.angle_beta   90.00
_cell.angle_gamma   90.00
#
_symmetry.space_group_name_H-M   'P 1'
#
loop_
_entity.id
_entity.type
_entity.pdbx_description
1 polymer ?
#
loop_
_entity_poly.entity_id
_entity_poly.type
_entity_poly.pdbx_seq_one_letter_code
_entity_poly.pdbx_strand_id
1 'polypeptide(L)'
;MLSLNYQFKLKVNKKQASAIDEWLGICKSVYNFALRERKDWVNSRKCPIDRCSLESEYIIPPDAPRPTYARQCKSLGVAKKKFPRLSIPQSQVLQQTLKVLDEAFANMWKRGFGFPRFKKKMRSFVLPQVKPDCIQGKTITLPKLGKLKLVLSRPIPEGFVPKQVRVIKKASGYYANIILQLDVNVPDVPAHGYPIGIDLGLEKFLATSEGELIKGHKFLKESEGKLKSLQGQLKNKKKGSRRWRDISFVLNVGLTAARKHFLNGYISVQIVGMSKIESAIRSV
;
A
#
# COMPACT_ATOMS: atom_id res chain seq x y z
N MET A 1 -18.61 -12.50 5.70
CA MET A 1 -17.92 -12.03 4.47
C MET A 1 -16.42 -12.31 4.58
N LEU A 2 -15.87 -13.11 3.68
CA LEU A 2 -14.45 -13.43 3.64
C LEU A 2 -13.73 -12.52 2.63
N SER A 3 -12.61 -11.90 3.02
CA SER A 3 -11.83 -11.01 2.14
C SER A 3 -10.40 -11.54 1.96
N LEU A 4 -9.94 -11.65 0.71
CA LEU A 4 -8.58 -12.04 0.36
C LEU A 4 -7.85 -10.90 -0.35
N ASN A 5 -6.56 -10.73 -0.05
CA ASN A 5 -5.71 -9.72 -0.69
C ASN A 5 -4.66 -10.38 -1.57
N TYR A 6 -4.85 -10.33 -2.90
CA TYR A 6 -3.95 -10.95 -3.86
C TYR A 6 -3.12 -9.91 -4.60
N GLN A 7 -1.79 -10.09 -4.60
CA GLN A 7 -0.88 -9.22 -5.35
C GLN A 7 -0.35 -9.93 -6.60
N PHE A 8 -0.60 -9.34 -7.78
CA PHE A 8 -0.15 -9.82 -9.08
C PHE A 8 0.74 -8.78 -9.79
N LYS A 9 1.66 -9.24 -10.64
CA LYS A 9 2.49 -8.35 -11.48
C LYS A 9 1.70 -7.92 -12.71
N LEU A 10 1.79 -6.64 -13.07
CA LEU A 10 1.20 -6.08 -14.28
C LEU A 10 2.26 -5.95 -15.37
N LYS A 11 1.98 -6.53 -16.54
CA LYS A 11 2.72 -6.26 -17.78
C LYS A 11 2.03 -5.10 -18.48
N VAL A 12 2.70 -3.94 -18.49
CA VAL A 12 2.18 -2.69 -19.05
C VAL A 12 2.96 -2.29 -20.29
N ASN A 13 2.29 -1.68 -21.27
CA ASN A 13 2.97 -1.05 -22.40
C ASN A 13 3.52 0.34 -21.99
N LYS A 14 4.33 0.98 -22.87
CA LYS A 14 4.93 2.30 -22.57
C LYS A 14 3.88 3.39 -22.30
N LYS A 15 2.78 3.40 -23.06
CA LYS A 15 1.68 4.37 -22.90
C LYS A 15 0.98 4.21 -21.54
N GLN A 16 0.67 2.97 -21.15
CA GLN A 16 0.06 2.62 -19.87
C GLN A 16 1.00 2.93 -18.69
N ALA A 17 2.29 2.65 -18.82
CA ALA A 17 3.28 3.02 -17.81
C ALA A 17 3.32 4.53 -17.59
N SER A 18 3.33 5.30 -18.68
CA SER A 18 3.29 6.77 -18.63
C SER A 18 1.99 7.27 -17.98
N ALA A 19 0.84 6.70 -18.34
CA ALA A 19 -0.45 7.05 -17.73
C ALA A 19 -0.49 6.75 -16.22
N ILE A 20 0.00 5.58 -15.79
CA ILE A 20 0.09 5.21 -14.37
C ILE A 20 0.99 6.20 -13.61
N ASP A 21 2.13 6.57 -14.20
CA ASP A 21 3.07 7.52 -13.61
C ASP A 21 2.50 8.92 -13.51
N GLU A 22 1.77 9.36 -14.55
CA GLU A 22 1.06 10.61 -14.53
C GLU A 22 -0.01 10.63 -13.42
N TRP A 23 -0.80 9.55 -13.30
CA TRP A 23 -1.80 9.43 -12.24
C TRP A 23 -1.17 9.52 -10.85
N LEU A 24 -0.05 8.84 -10.62
CA LEU A 24 0.70 8.94 -9.36
C LEU A 24 1.20 10.37 -9.11
N GLY A 25 1.66 11.06 -10.15
CA GLY A 25 2.06 12.47 -10.11
C GLY A 25 0.90 13.39 -9.70
N ILE A 26 -0.26 13.21 -10.33
CA ILE A 26 -1.48 13.98 -10.03
C ILE A 26 -1.97 13.71 -8.61
N CYS A 27 -2.01 12.43 -8.18
CA CYS A 27 -2.39 12.07 -6.82
C CYS A 27 -1.44 12.71 -5.78
N LYS A 28 -0.13 12.76 -6.07
CA LYS A 28 0.84 13.47 -5.22
C LYS A 28 0.49 14.95 -5.09
N SER A 29 0.19 15.62 -6.20
CA SER A 29 -0.16 17.04 -6.20
C SER A 29 -1.46 17.30 -5.43
N VAL A 30 -2.50 16.50 -5.64
CA VAL A 30 -3.77 16.61 -4.89
C VAL A 30 -3.56 16.40 -3.40
N TYR A 31 -2.82 15.35 -3.01
CA TYR A 31 -2.50 15.09 -1.60
C TYR A 31 -1.76 16.26 -0.96
N ASN A 32 -0.71 16.77 -1.62
CA ASN A 32 0.13 17.83 -1.06
C ASN A 32 -0.62 19.17 -0.99
N PHE A 33 -1.44 19.48 -1.99
CA PHE A 33 -2.27 20.68 -1.98
C PHE A 33 -3.28 20.62 -0.83
N ALA A 34 -4.02 19.52 -0.70
CA ALA A 34 -5.00 19.34 0.37
C ALA A 34 -4.34 19.31 1.77
N LEU A 35 -3.12 18.78 1.89
CA LEU A 35 -2.34 18.84 3.12
C LEU A 35 -1.90 20.27 3.44
N ARG A 36 -1.49 21.04 2.43
CA ARG A 36 -1.09 22.45 2.60
C ARG A 36 -2.26 23.27 3.12
N GLU A 37 -3.42 23.16 2.48
CA GLU A 37 -4.65 23.82 2.91
C GLU A 37 -5.01 23.50 4.38
N ARG A 38 -4.95 22.23 4.77
CA ARG A 38 -5.17 21.83 6.18
C ARG A 38 -4.15 22.42 7.14
N LYS A 39 -2.87 22.48 6.75
CA LYS A 39 -1.80 23.07 7.58
C LYS A 39 -1.96 24.57 7.71
N ASP A 40 -2.26 25.27 6.63
CA ASP A 40 -2.49 26.72 6.64
C ASP A 40 -3.72 27.08 7.49
N TRP A 41 -4.79 26.27 7.42
CA TRP A 41 -5.95 26.43 8.29
C TRP A 41 -5.65 26.22 9.78
N VAL A 42 -4.81 25.25 10.13
CA VAL A 42 -4.37 25.02 11.52
C VAL A 42 -3.44 26.14 11.98
N ASN A 43 -2.47 26.53 11.17
CA ASN A 43 -1.49 27.57 11.50
C ASN A 43 -2.16 28.94 11.68
N SER A 44 -3.17 29.27 10.85
CA SER A 44 -3.95 30.51 11.01
C SER A 44 -4.76 30.57 12.30
N ARG A 45 -5.03 29.43 12.96
CA ARG A 45 -5.76 29.37 14.25
C ARG A 45 -4.83 29.08 15.43
N LYS A 46 -3.53 28.94 15.18
CA LYS A 46 -2.55 28.65 16.21
C LYS A 46 -2.01 29.97 16.74
N CYS A 47 -2.38 30.32 17.97
CA CYS A 47 -1.72 31.38 18.73
C CYS A 47 -0.87 30.77 19.87
N PRO A 48 0.20 31.44 20.31
CA PRO A 48 0.79 31.18 21.62
C PRO A 48 -0.28 31.34 22.72
N ILE A 49 -0.14 30.60 23.82
CA ILE A 49 -1.09 30.64 24.94
C ILE A 49 -0.94 31.95 25.72
N ASP A 50 0.27 32.50 25.75
CA ASP A 50 0.73 33.60 26.59
C ASP A 50 0.75 34.96 25.87
N ARG A 51 0.58 34.98 24.54
CA ARG A 51 0.66 36.22 23.75
C ARG A 51 -0.06 36.13 22.41
N CYS A 52 -0.67 37.23 22.00
CA CYS A 52 -1.15 37.42 20.64
C CYS A 52 -0.01 37.94 19.75
N SER A 53 0.10 37.43 18.52
CA SER A 53 1.08 37.96 17.56
C SER A 53 0.53 39.25 16.94
N LEU A 54 1.30 40.34 17.02
CA LEU A 54 0.95 41.64 16.44
C LEU A 54 1.25 41.73 14.94
N GLU A 55 2.08 40.82 14.42
CA GLU A 55 2.55 40.80 13.02
C GLU A 55 1.88 39.72 12.16
N SER A 56 1.00 38.89 12.73
CA SER A 56 0.35 37.82 11.97
C SER A 56 -0.99 38.29 11.40
N GLU A 57 -1.01 38.69 10.14
CA GLU A 57 -2.27 38.75 9.39
C GLU A 57 -2.78 37.33 9.10
N TYR A 58 -4.08 37.12 9.28
CA TYR A 58 -4.70 35.86 8.94
C TYR A 58 -4.75 35.69 7.42
N ILE A 59 -3.94 34.76 6.89
CA ILE A 59 -3.99 34.34 5.47
C ILE A 59 -5.40 33.82 5.09
N ILE A 60 -6.19 33.40 6.07
CA ILE A 60 -7.49 32.77 5.91
C ILE A 60 -8.49 33.45 6.88
N PRO A 61 -9.71 33.81 6.45
CA PRO A 61 -10.71 34.41 7.32
C PRO A 61 -10.97 33.60 8.60
N PRO A 62 -11.29 34.26 9.74
CA PRO A 62 -11.57 33.58 11.00
C PRO A 62 -12.74 32.59 10.89
N ASP A 63 -13.79 32.99 10.16
CA ASP A 63 -15.01 32.19 9.92
C ASP A 63 -14.80 31.08 8.88
N ALA A 64 -13.63 31.01 8.25
CA ALA A 64 -13.36 30.02 7.22
C ALA A 64 -13.43 28.61 7.84
N PRO A 65 -14.29 27.74 7.32
CA PRO A 65 -14.60 26.55 8.06
C PRO A 65 -13.58 25.45 7.74
N ARG A 66 -13.32 24.54 8.70
CA ARG A 66 -12.24 23.54 8.59
C ARG A 66 -12.23 22.78 7.26
N PRO A 67 -11.08 22.63 6.57
CA PRO A 67 -10.97 21.83 5.35
C PRO A 67 -11.08 20.33 5.69
N THR A 68 -12.31 19.81 5.62
CA THR A 68 -12.64 18.40 5.80
C THR A 68 -12.53 17.63 4.49
N TYR A 69 -12.50 16.29 4.56
CA TYR A 69 -12.57 15.42 3.39
C TYR A 69 -13.70 15.82 2.42
N ALA A 70 -14.92 15.98 2.94
CA ALA A 70 -16.09 16.31 2.12
C ALA A 70 -15.93 17.65 1.39
N ARG A 71 -15.44 18.69 2.09
CA ARG A 71 -15.18 20.01 1.49
C ARG A 71 -14.11 19.94 0.42
N GLN A 72 -13.00 19.25 0.69
CA GLN A 72 -11.92 19.09 -0.28
C GLN A 72 -12.37 18.28 -1.51
N CYS A 73 -13.26 17.30 -1.35
CA CYS A 73 -13.87 16.60 -2.47
C CYS A 73 -14.78 17.51 -3.32
N LYS A 74 -15.54 18.42 -2.69
CA LYS A 74 -16.35 19.43 -3.40
C LYS A 74 -15.46 20.41 -4.16
N SER A 75 -14.43 20.95 -3.50
CA SER A 75 -13.43 21.85 -4.11
C SER A 75 -12.69 21.18 -5.28
N LEU A 76 -12.41 19.87 -5.18
CA LEU A 76 -11.80 19.11 -6.27
C LEU A 76 -12.69 19.08 -7.53
N GLY A 77 -14.02 19.04 -7.38
CA GLY A 77 -14.97 19.13 -8.48
C GLY A 77 -14.86 20.46 -9.23
N VAL A 78 -14.74 21.57 -8.49
CA VAL A 78 -14.52 22.91 -9.05
C VAL A 78 -13.14 23.02 -9.70
N ALA A 79 -12.11 22.50 -9.02
CA ALA A 79 -10.72 22.55 -9.50
C ALA A 79 -10.54 21.80 -10.83
N LYS A 80 -11.29 20.73 -11.08
CA LYS A 80 -11.25 20.00 -12.36
C LYS A 80 -11.71 20.84 -13.55
N LYS A 81 -12.63 21.79 -13.35
CA LYS A 81 -13.05 22.72 -14.40
C LYS A 81 -11.93 23.69 -14.77
N LYS A 82 -11.19 24.18 -13.76
CA LYS A 82 -10.06 25.12 -13.95
C LYS A 82 -8.79 24.43 -14.46
N PHE A 83 -8.54 23.20 -14.02
CA PHE A 83 -7.33 22.44 -14.33
C PHE A 83 -7.68 21.10 -15.00
N PRO A 84 -7.73 21.05 -16.35
CA PRO A 84 -8.10 19.85 -17.11
C PRO A 84 -7.26 18.61 -16.76
N ARG A 85 -6.00 18.81 -16.36
CA ARG A 85 -5.09 17.73 -15.92
C ARG A 85 -5.67 16.89 -14.78
N LEU A 86 -6.48 17.47 -13.89
CA LEU A 86 -7.11 16.73 -12.78
C LEU A 86 -8.24 15.79 -13.24
N SER A 87 -8.69 15.93 -14.49
CA SER A 87 -9.71 15.07 -15.09
C SER A 87 -9.11 13.84 -15.79
N ILE A 88 -7.79 13.75 -15.92
CA ILE A 88 -7.10 12.58 -16.51
C ILE A 88 -7.38 11.31 -15.67
N PRO A 89 -7.13 11.27 -14.34
CA PRO A 89 -7.43 10.10 -13.54
C PRO A 89 -8.93 9.90 -13.36
N GLN A 90 -9.34 8.71 -12.92
CA GLN A 90 -10.72 8.51 -12.48
C GLN A 90 -11.00 9.34 -11.22
N SER A 91 -12.21 9.90 -11.12
CA SER A 91 -12.63 10.75 -10.00
C SER A 91 -12.45 10.09 -8.63
N GLN A 92 -12.84 8.82 -8.52
CA GLN A 92 -12.74 8.03 -7.30
C GLN A 92 -11.29 7.87 -6.82
N VAL A 93 -10.30 7.86 -7.71
CA VAL A 93 -8.89 7.74 -7.34
C VAL A 93 -8.39 8.97 -6.58
N LEU A 94 -8.80 10.16 -7.04
CA LEU A 94 -8.46 11.43 -6.39
C LEU A 94 -9.18 11.59 -5.05
N GLN A 95 -10.45 11.20 -4.98
CA GLN A 95 -11.20 11.14 -3.72
C GLN A 95 -10.54 10.17 -2.73
N GLN A 96 -10.13 8.99 -3.18
CA GLN A 96 -9.44 8.03 -2.31
C GLN A 96 -8.08 8.56 -1.83
N THR A 97 -7.42 9.40 -2.64
CA THR A 97 -6.19 10.08 -2.22
C THR A 97 -6.44 11.06 -1.07
N LEU A 98 -7.56 11.81 -1.13
CA LEU A 98 -7.99 12.67 -0.02
C LEU A 98 -8.41 11.86 1.21
N LYS A 99 -9.01 10.68 1.02
CA LYS A 99 -9.36 9.78 2.13
C LYS A 99 -8.13 9.25 2.86
N VAL A 100 -7.06 8.92 2.13
CA VAL A 100 -5.76 8.55 2.72
C VAL A 100 -5.15 9.71 3.53
N LEU A 101 -5.30 10.95 3.06
CA LEU A 101 -4.88 12.13 3.84
C LEU A 101 -5.71 12.25 5.12
N ASP A 102 -7.01 12.02 5.03
CA ASP A 102 -7.92 12.10 6.17
C ASP A 102 -7.60 11.05 7.24
N GLU A 103 -7.37 9.81 6.83
CA GLU A 103 -6.88 8.72 7.69
C GLU A 103 -5.53 9.08 8.32
N ALA A 104 -4.62 9.71 7.57
CA ALA A 104 -3.32 10.14 8.11
C ALA A 104 -3.47 11.20 9.21
N PHE A 105 -4.44 12.11 9.08
CA PHE A 105 -4.78 13.04 10.15
C PHE A 105 -5.42 12.30 11.33
N ALA A 106 -6.43 11.44 11.10
CA ALA A 106 -7.08 10.69 12.18
C ALA A 106 -6.08 9.85 13.01
N ASN A 107 -5.09 9.25 12.35
CA ASN A 107 -4.03 8.47 13.00
C ASN A 107 -3.09 9.31 13.88
N MET A 108 -3.04 10.64 13.70
CA MET A 108 -2.29 11.53 14.58
C MET A 108 -2.78 11.41 16.02
N TRP A 109 -4.10 11.49 16.21
CA TRP A 109 -4.74 11.33 17.52
C TRP A 109 -4.87 9.86 17.93
N LYS A 110 -5.37 9.00 17.03
CA LYS A 110 -5.67 7.59 17.38
C LYS A 110 -4.44 6.76 17.70
N ARG A 111 -3.28 7.10 17.12
CA ARG A 111 -2.04 6.30 17.24
C ARG A 111 -0.85 7.11 17.75
N GLY A 112 -1.06 8.35 18.18
CA GLY A 112 0.02 9.24 18.64
C GLY A 112 1.04 9.60 17.56
N PHE A 113 0.69 9.51 16.27
CA PHE A 113 1.58 9.92 15.19
C PHE A 113 1.68 11.45 15.11
N GLY A 114 2.76 11.96 14.51
CA GLY A 114 2.89 13.40 14.23
C GLY A 114 2.08 13.86 13.01
N PHE A 115 2.06 15.18 12.76
CA PHE A 115 1.39 15.77 11.60
C PHE A 115 1.80 15.10 10.28
N PRO A 116 0.86 14.88 9.34
CA PRO A 116 1.18 14.33 8.04
C PRO A 116 2.23 15.17 7.29
N ARG A 117 3.14 14.47 6.61
CA ARG A 117 4.22 15.08 5.82
C ARG A 117 3.86 15.13 4.34
N PHE A 118 4.38 16.15 3.64
CA PHE A 118 4.28 16.25 2.19
C PHE A 118 4.93 15.03 1.52
N LYS A 119 4.25 14.50 0.51
CA LYS A 119 4.72 13.34 -0.26
C LYS A 119 5.71 13.81 -1.33
N LYS A 120 6.94 13.33 -1.26
CA LYS A 120 7.93 13.49 -2.35
C LYS A 120 7.55 12.66 -3.58
N LYS A 121 7.01 11.45 -3.35
CA LYS A 121 6.53 10.53 -4.39
C LYS A 121 5.34 9.72 -3.87
N MET A 122 4.36 9.49 -4.75
CA MET A 122 3.32 8.48 -4.55
C MET A 122 3.73 7.19 -5.25
N ARG A 123 3.51 6.06 -4.59
CA ARG A 123 3.84 4.72 -5.13
C ARG A 123 2.62 3.88 -5.45
N SER A 124 1.44 4.31 -5.07
CA SER A 124 0.22 3.57 -5.33
C SER A 124 -0.98 4.50 -5.39
N PHE A 125 -1.99 4.08 -6.11
CA PHE A 125 -3.33 4.64 -6.04
C PHE A 125 -4.35 3.51 -5.98
N VAL A 126 -5.58 3.83 -5.57
CA VAL A 126 -6.64 2.85 -5.30
C VAL A 126 -7.85 3.19 -6.14
N LEU A 127 -8.39 2.14 -6.77
CA LEU A 127 -9.69 2.11 -7.41
C LEU A 127 -10.64 1.40 -6.43
N PRO A 128 -11.42 2.16 -5.64
CA PRO A 128 -12.21 1.60 -4.54
C PRO A 128 -13.34 0.69 -5.02
N GLN A 129 -13.79 0.87 -6.26
CA GLN A 129 -14.80 0.05 -6.90
C GLN A 129 -14.29 -0.37 -8.28
N VAL A 130 -14.41 -1.65 -8.58
CA VAL A 130 -14.17 -2.21 -9.91
C VAL A 130 -15.36 -3.07 -10.32
N LYS A 131 -15.51 -3.28 -11.62
CA LYS A 131 -16.53 -4.20 -12.13
C LYS A 131 -16.24 -5.62 -11.65
N PRO A 132 -17.25 -6.44 -11.31
CA PRO A 132 -17.07 -7.85 -10.96
C PRO A 132 -16.24 -8.60 -12.01
N ASP A 133 -16.54 -8.39 -13.29
CA ASP A 133 -15.86 -9.04 -14.42
C ASP A 133 -14.58 -8.31 -14.86
N CYS A 134 -14.00 -7.48 -13.99
CA CYS A 134 -12.81 -6.74 -14.36
C CYS A 134 -11.60 -7.64 -14.64
N ILE A 135 -11.61 -8.89 -14.15
CA ILE A 135 -10.57 -9.87 -14.42
C ILE A 135 -11.12 -10.94 -15.35
N GLN A 136 -10.47 -11.09 -16.50
CA GLN A 136 -10.82 -12.10 -17.50
C GLN A 136 -9.54 -12.85 -17.88
N GLY A 137 -9.44 -14.10 -17.44
CA GLY A 137 -8.23 -14.91 -17.58
C GLY A 137 -7.00 -14.18 -17.05
N LYS A 138 -6.00 -13.96 -17.92
CA LYS A 138 -4.73 -13.29 -17.58
C LYS A 138 -4.76 -11.76 -17.83
N THR A 139 -5.93 -11.14 -17.83
CA THR A 139 -6.08 -9.70 -18.12
C THR A 139 -6.97 -9.05 -17.07
N ILE A 140 -6.63 -7.82 -16.69
CA ILE A 140 -7.48 -6.95 -15.87
C ILE A 140 -7.85 -5.69 -16.64
N THR A 141 -9.13 -5.34 -16.64
CA THR A 141 -9.67 -4.13 -17.26
C THR A 141 -9.88 -3.09 -16.17
N LEU A 142 -9.11 -2.01 -16.22
CA LEU A 142 -9.24 -0.90 -15.29
C LEU A 142 -9.86 0.32 -15.98
N PRO A 143 -10.74 1.09 -15.31
CA PRO A 143 -11.32 2.30 -15.89
C PRO A 143 -10.23 3.27 -16.34
N LYS A 144 -10.39 3.87 -17.53
CA LYS A 144 -9.44 4.80 -18.19
C LYS A 144 -8.02 4.27 -18.48
N LEU A 145 -7.57 3.18 -17.86
CA LEU A 145 -6.27 2.53 -18.12
C LEU A 145 -6.39 1.38 -19.13
N GLY A 146 -7.60 0.89 -19.37
CA GLY A 146 -7.90 -0.15 -20.35
C GLY A 146 -7.51 -1.56 -19.86
N LYS A 147 -7.28 -2.46 -20.83
CA LYS A 147 -6.90 -3.86 -20.59
C LYS A 147 -5.39 -3.96 -20.30
N LEU A 148 -5.05 -4.55 -19.15
CA LEU A 148 -3.68 -4.74 -18.66
C LEU A 148 -3.43 -6.23 -18.45
N LYS A 149 -2.29 -6.74 -18.91
CA LYS A 149 -1.94 -8.16 -18.74
C LYS A 149 -1.50 -8.42 -17.29
N LEU A 150 -2.14 -9.37 -16.63
CA LEU A 150 -1.76 -9.89 -15.32
C LEU A 150 -0.82 -11.09 -15.49
N VAL A 151 0.23 -11.12 -14.67
CA VAL A 151 1.00 -12.35 -14.43
C VAL A 151 0.38 -13.03 -13.23
N LEU A 152 -0.46 -14.02 -13.49
CA LEU A 152 -1.08 -14.84 -12.46
C LEU A 152 -0.02 -15.77 -11.85
N SER A 153 0.35 -15.50 -10.60
CA SER A 153 1.21 -16.39 -9.81
C SER A 153 0.41 -17.47 -9.08
N ARG A 154 -0.92 -17.31 -9.02
CA ARG A 154 -1.89 -18.20 -8.39
C ARG A 154 -3.25 -18.00 -9.07
N PRO A 155 -4.11 -19.02 -9.15
CA PRO A 155 -5.48 -18.85 -9.63
C PRO A 155 -6.28 -17.95 -8.69
N ILE A 156 -7.34 -17.34 -9.22
CA ILE A 156 -8.34 -16.65 -8.39
C ILE A 156 -9.28 -17.73 -7.88
N PRO A 157 -9.55 -17.83 -6.56
CA PRO A 157 -10.40 -18.89 -6.05
C PRO A 157 -11.84 -18.68 -6.52
N GLU A 158 -12.57 -19.79 -6.69
CA GLU A 158 -13.94 -19.77 -7.18
C GLU A 158 -14.88 -19.02 -6.22
N GLY A 159 -15.89 -18.35 -6.77
CA GLY A 159 -16.86 -17.53 -6.03
C GLY A 159 -16.34 -16.16 -5.55
N PHE A 160 -15.03 -15.89 -5.62
CA PHE A 160 -14.50 -14.60 -5.19
C PHE A 160 -14.67 -13.49 -6.24
N VAL A 161 -15.25 -12.38 -5.83
CA VAL A 161 -15.47 -11.20 -6.69
C VAL A 161 -14.46 -10.10 -6.35
N PRO A 162 -13.77 -9.51 -7.35
CA PRO A 162 -12.90 -8.37 -7.13
C PRO A 162 -13.71 -7.13 -6.77
N LYS A 163 -13.37 -6.50 -5.64
CA LYS A 163 -14.06 -5.31 -5.13
C LYS A 163 -13.25 -4.04 -5.25
N GLN A 164 -11.96 -4.13 -4.96
CA GLN A 164 -11.05 -2.99 -4.99
C GLN A 164 -9.73 -3.39 -5.63
N VAL A 165 -9.16 -2.49 -6.43
CA VAL A 165 -7.83 -2.68 -7.03
C VAL A 165 -6.91 -1.53 -6.65
N ARG A 166 -5.78 -1.85 -6.04
CA ARG A 166 -4.68 -0.92 -5.78
C ARG A 166 -3.56 -1.17 -6.77
N VAL A 167 -3.27 -0.18 -7.61
CA VAL A 167 -2.11 -0.23 -8.50
C VAL A 167 -0.89 0.30 -7.74
N ILE A 168 0.21 -0.45 -7.77
CA ILE A 168 1.44 -0.17 -7.02
C ILE A 168 2.64 -0.14 -7.98
N LYS A 169 3.40 0.95 -7.94
CA LYS A 169 4.71 1.07 -8.57
C LYS A 169 5.81 0.66 -7.58
N LYS A 170 6.52 -0.41 -7.90
CA LYS A 170 7.74 -0.88 -7.22
C LYS A 170 8.95 -0.68 -8.12
N ALA A 171 10.15 -0.86 -7.57
CA ALA A 171 11.38 -0.83 -8.37
C ALA A 171 11.33 -1.86 -9.51
N SER A 172 10.86 -3.08 -9.23
CA SER A 172 10.75 -4.18 -10.21
C SER A 172 9.59 -4.06 -11.22
N GLY A 173 8.83 -2.96 -11.20
CA GLY A 173 7.72 -2.71 -12.11
C GLY A 173 6.38 -2.46 -11.40
N TYR A 174 5.29 -2.70 -12.13
CA TYR A 174 3.93 -2.41 -11.70
C TYR A 174 3.21 -3.66 -11.19
N TYR A 175 2.35 -3.47 -10.20
CA TYR A 175 1.60 -4.55 -9.56
C TYR A 175 0.16 -4.12 -9.30
N ALA A 176 -0.77 -5.06 -9.38
CA ALA A 176 -2.14 -4.91 -8.90
C ALA A 176 -2.27 -5.68 -7.59
N ASN A 177 -2.68 -4.99 -6.53
CA ASN A 177 -3.16 -5.59 -5.32
C ASN A 177 -4.69 -5.57 -5.38
N ILE A 178 -5.29 -6.74 -5.45
CA ILE A 178 -6.71 -6.97 -5.68
C ILE A 178 -7.31 -7.48 -4.38
N ILE A 179 -8.33 -6.78 -3.89
CA ILE A 179 -9.16 -7.25 -2.78
C ILE A 179 -10.30 -8.03 -3.41
N LEU A 180 -10.28 -9.33 -3.13
CA LEU A 180 -11.29 -10.30 -3.52
C LEU A 180 -12.21 -10.52 -2.33
N GLN A 181 -13.53 -10.54 -2.55
CA GLN A 181 -14.51 -10.79 -1.50
C GLN A 181 -15.40 -11.96 -1.90
N LEU A 182 -15.66 -12.83 -0.93
CA LEU A 182 -16.63 -13.91 -1.03
C LEU A 182 -17.70 -13.69 0.02
N ASP A 183 -18.95 -13.71 -0.40
CA ASP A 183 -20.08 -13.52 0.48
C ASP A 183 -20.47 -14.83 1.15
N VAL A 184 -19.67 -15.22 2.14
CA VAL A 184 -19.91 -16.38 3.00
C VAL A 184 -20.02 -15.91 4.44
N ASN A 185 -21.01 -16.46 5.15
CA ASN A 185 -21.13 -16.32 6.59
C ASN A 185 -20.13 -17.29 7.25
N VAL A 186 -19.08 -16.74 7.84
CA VAL A 186 -18.11 -17.53 8.59
C VAL A 186 -18.59 -17.48 10.04
N PRO A 187 -18.98 -18.61 10.64
CA PRO A 187 -19.43 -18.61 12.02
C PRO A 187 -18.28 -18.15 12.93
N ASP A 188 -18.56 -17.23 13.85
CA ASP A 188 -17.65 -16.89 14.94
C ASP A 188 -17.71 -18.04 15.95
N VAL A 189 -16.92 -19.08 15.69
CA VAL A 189 -16.74 -20.18 16.62
C VAL A 189 -15.73 -19.72 17.69
N PRO A 190 -16.08 -19.73 18.98
CA PRO A 190 -15.13 -19.44 20.03
C PRO A 190 -13.95 -20.42 19.93
N ALA A 191 -12.72 -19.97 20.22
CA ALA A 191 -11.58 -20.88 20.22
C ALA A 191 -11.84 -22.02 21.21
N HIS A 192 -11.78 -23.25 20.72
CA HIS A 192 -12.07 -24.48 21.46
C HIS A 192 -10.95 -25.48 21.21
N GLY A 193 -10.60 -26.27 22.22
CA GLY A 193 -9.50 -27.23 22.17
C GLY A 193 -8.37 -26.93 23.16
N TYR A 194 -7.27 -27.67 23.03
CA TYR A 194 -6.09 -27.53 23.86
C TYR A 194 -5.29 -26.27 23.45
N PRO A 195 -4.97 -25.36 24.38
CA PRO A 195 -4.18 -24.18 24.04
C PRO A 195 -2.74 -24.58 23.71
N ILE A 196 -2.33 -24.34 22.47
CA ILE A 196 -0.94 -24.54 22.05
C ILE A 196 -0.17 -23.24 22.28
N GLY A 197 0.84 -23.29 23.15
CA GLY A 197 1.80 -22.21 23.33
C GLY A 197 2.71 -22.11 22.11
N ILE A 198 2.86 -20.92 21.55
CA ILE A 198 3.74 -20.64 20.41
C ILE A 198 4.86 -19.71 20.87
N ASP A 199 6.11 -20.19 20.80
CA ASP A 199 7.31 -19.36 20.99
C ASP A 199 7.99 -19.09 19.63
N LEU A 200 8.39 -17.83 19.42
CA LEU A 200 8.99 -17.36 18.18
C LEU A 200 10.46 -17.01 18.41
N GLY A 201 11.36 -17.86 17.92
CA GLY A 201 12.81 -17.73 18.12
C GLY A 201 13.60 -17.27 16.89
N LEU A 202 14.85 -16.86 17.13
CA LEU A 202 15.81 -16.52 16.07
C LEU A 202 16.53 -17.74 15.48
N GLU A 203 16.76 -18.76 16.30
CA GLU A 203 17.42 -20.01 15.87
C GLU A 203 16.42 -21.02 15.31
N LYS A 204 15.33 -21.26 16.04
CA LYS A 204 14.14 -22.01 15.62
C LYS A 204 13.02 -21.01 15.45
N PHE A 205 12.32 -21.05 14.31
CA PHE A 205 11.35 -20.02 13.98
C PHE A 205 10.09 -20.10 14.84
N LEU A 206 9.59 -21.32 15.01
CA LEU A 206 8.40 -21.61 15.81
C LEU A 206 8.70 -22.83 16.67
N ALA A 207 8.48 -22.71 17.97
CA ALA A 207 8.45 -23.83 18.90
C ALA A 207 7.06 -23.92 19.50
N THR A 208 6.41 -25.08 19.41
CA THR A 208 5.12 -25.31 20.09
C THR A 208 5.34 -25.93 21.46
N SER A 209 4.37 -25.74 22.37
CA SER A 209 4.32 -26.44 23.66
C SER A 209 4.25 -27.96 23.54
N GLU A 210 3.92 -28.48 22.35
CA GLU A 210 3.91 -29.91 22.02
C GLU A 210 5.26 -30.43 21.53
N GLY A 211 6.28 -29.56 21.49
CA GLY A 211 7.63 -29.92 21.08
C GLY A 211 7.88 -29.87 19.57
N GLU A 212 6.92 -29.37 18.77
CA GLU A 212 7.15 -29.15 17.35
C GLU A 212 8.11 -27.97 17.16
N LEU A 213 9.16 -28.19 16.39
CA LEU A 213 10.22 -27.23 16.15
C LEU A 213 10.36 -26.95 14.66
N ILE A 214 9.83 -25.82 14.22
CA ILE A 214 9.94 -25.38 12.84
C ILE A 214 11.24 -24.60 12.68
N LYS A 215 12.15 -25.12 11.85
CA LYS A 215 13.41 -24.43 11.54
C LYS A 215 13.14 -23.17 10.71
N GLY A 216 13.70 -22.04 11.14
CA GLY A 216 13.66 -20.81 10.37
C GLY A 216 14.62 -20.87 9.18
N HIS A 217 14.16 -20.47 8.00
CA HIS A 217 15.06 -20.22 6.88
C HIS A 217 15.92 -18.98 7.16
N LYS A 218 17.25 -19.05 6.96
CA LYS A 218 18.17 -17.93 7.19
C LYS A 218 18.35 -17.07 5.93
N PHE A 219 17.26 -16.73 5.24
CA PHE A 219 17.27 -16.02 3.96
C PHE A 219 18.02 -14.68 4.02
N LEU A 220 17.91 -13.95 5.14
CA LEU A 220 18.64 -12.70 5.32
C LEU A 220 20.16 -12.95 5.35
N LYS A 221 20.63 -13.96 6.09
CA LYS A 221 22.06 -14.31 6.21
C LYS A 221 22.64 -14.70 4.85
N GLU A 222 21.89 -15.47 4.05
CA GLU A 222 22.28 -15.87 2.69
C GLU A 222 22.35 -14.68 1.72
N SER A 223 21.41 -13.74 1.81
CA SER A 223 21.35 -12.59 0.90
C SER A 223 22.23 -11.41 1.35
N GLU A 224 22.63 -11.34 2.62
CA GLU A 224 23.37 -10.24 3.22
C GLU A 224 24.72 -10.00 2.54
N GLY A 225 25.52 -11.05 2.33
CA GLY A 225 26.84 -10.92 1.69
C GLY A 225 26.74 -10.32 0.28
N LYS A 226 25.75 -10.77 -0.50
CA LYS A 226 25.48 -10.24 -1.84
C LYS A 226 25.00 -8.78 -1.79
N LEU A 227 24.13 -8.43 -0.84
CA LEU A 227 23.64 -7.06 -0.65
C LEU A 227 24.76 -6.11 -0.22
N LYS A 228 25.65 -6.54 0.71
CA LYS A 228 26.84 -5.78 1.13
C LYS A 228 27.80 -5.55 -0.03
N SER A 229 28.08 -6.59 -0.81
CA SER A 229 28.93 -6.48 -2.01
C SER A 229 28.34 -5.47 -3.02
N LEU A 230 27.05 -5.56 -3.32
CA LEU A 230 26.37 -4.60 -4.20
C LEU A 230 26.39 -3.17 -3.65
N GLN A 231 26.23 -2.97 -2.34
CA GLN A 231 26.37 -1.65 -1.70
C GLN A 231 27.79 -1.10 -1.83
N GLY A 232 28.82 -1.92 -1.60
CA GLY A 232 30.22 -1.55 -1.78
C GLY A 232 30.55 -1.16 -3.21
N GLN A 233 30.08 -1.96 -4.18
CA GLN A 233 30.23 -1.61 -5.60
C GLN A 233 29.53 -0.29 -5.94
N LEU A 234 28.32 -0.06 -5.43
CA LEU A 234 27.56 1.16 -5.69
C LEU A 234 28.27 2.41 -5.16
N LYS A 235 28.92 2.34 -3.98
CA LYS A 235 29.70 3.42 -3.37
C LYS A 235 30.81 3.91 -4.30
N ASN A 236 31.46 2.99 -5.00
CA ASN A 236 32.59 3.28 -5.88
C ASN A 236 32.18 3.69 -7.31
N LYS A 237 30.88 3.83 -7.61
CA LYS A 237 30.41 4.27 -8.93
C LYS A 237 29.97 5.73 -8.92
N LYS A 238 30.32 6.45 -9.99
CA LYS A 238 29.82 7.82 -10.24
C LYS A 238 28.29 7.80 -10.29
N LYS A 239 27.67 8.59 -9.40
CA LYS A 239 26.21 8.72 -9.28
C LYS A 239 25.61 9.11 -10.64
N GLY A 240 24.56 8.42 -11.05
CA GLY A 240 23.87 8.66 -12.33
C GLY A 240 24.44 7.92 -13.55
N SER A 241 25.67 7.40 -13.48
CA SER A 241 26.22 6.52 -14.53
C SER A 241 25.31 5.31 -14.78
N ARG A 242 25.37 4.75 -16.00
CA ARG A 242 24.57 3.56 -16.37
C ARG A 242 24.77 2.42 -15.36
N ARG A 243 26.03 2.10 -15.06
CA ARG A 243 26.39 1.05 -14.10
C ARG A 243 25.92 1.35 -12.67
N TRP A 244 25.93 2.62 -12.24
CA TRP A 244 25.36 3.01 -10.94
C TRP A 244 23.84 2.76 -10.90
N ARG A 245 23.11 3.10 -11.96
CA ARG A 245 21.67 2.87 -12.06
C ARG A 245 21.32 1.39 -12.04
N ASP A 246 22.08 0.56 -12.75
CA ASP A 246 21.86 -0.88 -12.83
C ASP A 246 22.07 -1.55 -11.46
N ILE A 247 23.19 -1.25 -10.78
CA ILE A 247 23.47 -1.79 -9.45
C ILE A 247 22.43 -1.28 -8.42
N SER A 248 22.08 0.00 -8.48
CA SER A 248 21.06 0.59 -7.61
C SER A 248 19.70 -0.08 -7.80
N PHE A 249 19.33 -0.42 -9.03
CA PHE A 249 18.11 -1.17 -9.32
C PHE A 249 18.14 -2.56 -8.68
N VAL A 250 19.20 -3.35 -8.93
CA VAL A 250 19.35 -4.70 -8.39
C VAL A 250 19.32 -4.68 -6.86
N LEU A 251 20.05 -3.74 -6.24
CA LEU A 251 20.08 -3.58 -4.79
C LEU A 251 18.71 -3.25 -4.22
N ASN A 252 17.97 -2.31 -4.82
CA ASN A 252 16.62 -1.95 -4.36
C ASN A 252 15.62 -3.10 -4.50
N VAL A 253 15.72 -3.89 -5.57
CA VAL A 253 14.90 -5.09 -5.77
C VAL A 253 15.25 -6.15 -4.72
N GLY A 254 16.54 -6.43 -4.52
CA GLY A 254 17.03 -7.40 -3.54
C GLY A 254 16.64 -7.06 -2.10
N LEU A 255 16.82 -5.80 -1.68
CA LEU A 255 16.40 -5.34 -0.35
C LEU A 255 14.90 -5.46 -0.13
N THR A 256 14.10 -5.16 -1.17
CA THR A 256 12.64 -5.30 -1.08
C THR A 256 12.22 -6.76 -0.98
N ALA A 257 12.88 -7.65 -1.73
CA ALA A 257 12.65 -9.09 -1.69
C ALA A 257 13.01 -9.66 -0.31
N ALA A 258 14.20 -9.36 0.22
CA ALA A 258 14.64 -9.81 1.53
C ALA A 258 13.66 -9.42 2.65
N ARG A 259 13.20 -8.16 2.66
CA ARG A 259 12.18 -7.71 3.62
C ARG A 259 10.85 -8.43 3.45
N LYS A 260 10.42 -8.69 2.22
CA LYS A 260 9.16 -9.41 1.97
C LYS A 260 9.26 -10.87 2.40
N HIS A 261 10.38 -11.55 2.11
CA HIS A 261 10.61 -12.92 2.54
C HIS A 261 10.67 -13.02 4.06
N PHE A 262 11.30 -12.06 4.74
CA PHE A 262 11.29 -11.96 6.20
C PHE A 262 9.89 -11.84 6.82
N LEU A 263 8.95 -11.18 6.13
CA LEU A 263 7.59 -10.99 6.66
C LEU A 263 6.63 -12.12 6.25
N ASN A 264 6.69 -12.55 4.98
CA ASN A 264 5.73 -13.50 4.40
C ASN A 264 6.18 -14.96 4.50
N GLY A 265 7.49 -15.22 4.51
CA GLY A 265 8.03 -16.58 4.64
C GLY A 265 7.90 -17.15 6.05
N TYR A 266 7.50 -16.32 7.01
CA TYR A 266 7.51 -16.65 8.43
C TYR A 266 6.07 -16.83 8.94
N ILE A 267 5.15 -15.90 8.68
CA ILE A 267 3.83 -15.94 9.38
C ILE A 267 2.74 -16.71 8.62
N SER A 268 2.67 -16.63 7.29
CA SER A 268 1.45 -17.04 6.57
C SER A 268 1.40 -18.47 6.03
N VAL A 269 2.54 -19.11 5.78
CA VAL A 269 2.58 -20.43 5.11
C VAL A 269 2.63 -21.57 6.13
N GLN A 270 3.29 -21.38 7.26
CA GLN A 270 3.43 -22.44 8.28
C GLN A 270 2.28 -22.45 9.29
N ILE A 271 1.83 -21.28 9.77
CA ILE A 271 0.73 -21.21 10.77
C ILE A 271 -0.63 -21.62 10.17
N VAL A 272 -0.91 -21.28 8.90
CA VAL A 272 -2.14 -21.71 8.21
C VAL A 272 -2.05 -23.16 7.74
N GLY A 273 -0.83 -23.69 7.54
CA GLY A 273 -0.61 -25.11 7.25
C GLY A 273 -0.93 -26.00 8.45
N MET A 274 -0.62 -25.56 9.67
CA MET A 274 -0.92 -26.31 10.90
C MET A 274 -2.42 -26.43 11.17
N SER A 275 -3.23 -25.43 10.86
CA SER A 275 -4.69 -25.48 11.07
C SER A 275 -5.48 -26.20 9.97
N LYS A 276 -4.88 -26.51 8.81
CA LYS A 276 -5.57 -27.16 7.68
C LYS A 276 -5.19 -28.61 7.43
N ILE A 277 -4.15 -29.12 8.08
CA ILE A 277 -3.74 -30.53 7.94
C ILE A 277 -4.46 -31.39 8.99
N GLU A 278 -4.83 -30.86 10.15
CA GLU A 278 -5.59 -31.63 11.14
C GLU A 278 -7.08 -31.84 10.78
N SER A 279 -7.69 -30.94 10.01
CA SER A 279 -9.10 -31.12 9.58
C SER A 279 -9.26 -32.03 8.36
N ALA A 280 -8.18 -32.38 7.65
CA ALA A 280 -8.20 -33.27 6.49
C ALA A 280 -7.81 -34.72 6.82
N ILE A 281 -7.22 -34.96 8.01
CA ILE A 281 -6.79 -36.29 8.47
C ILE A 281 -7.83 -36.94 9.42
N ARG A 282 -8.88 -36.21 9.84
CA ARG A 282 -9.99 -36.75 10.65
C ARG A 282 -11.27 -37.09 9.85
N SER A 283 -11.21 -37.06 8.53
CA SER A 283 -12.35 -37.41 7.65
C SER A 283 -11.99 -38.39 6.53
N VAL A 284 -11.04 -39.30 6.79
CA VAL A 284 -10.84 -40.54 6.01
C VAL A 284 -10.82 -41.70 7.01
#